data_AF-A0A952FEX0-F1
#
_entry.id   AF-A0A952FEX0-F1
#
_cell.length_a   1.000
_cell.length_b   1.000
_cell.length_c   1.000
_cell.angle_alpha   90.00
_cell.angle_beta   90.00
_cell.angle_gamma   90.00
#
_symmetry.space_group_name_H-M   'P 1'
#
loop_
_entity.id
_entity.type
_entity.pdbx_description
1 polymer ?
#
loop_
_entity_poly.entity_id
_entity_poly.type
_entity_poly.pdbx_seq_one_letter_code
_entity_poly.pdbx_strand_id
1 'polypeptide(L)'
;WLIMSSIIFILFQHRIEFSAVVSVLLLAAIAGVITHIPAGLGVLEAVFVALLSHLMPTADLLAALVAYRVVYYLVPLGVASAAYLAMEARARQLRRRAR
;
A
#
# COMPACT_ATOMS: atom_id res chain seq x y z
N TRP A 1 -7.90 2.45 -5.66
CA TRP A 1 -8.16 1.00 -5.81
C TRP A 1 -7.30 0.36 -6.88
N LEU A 2 -7.44 0.69 -8.17
CA LEU A 2 -6.64 0.02 -9.23
C LEU A 2 -5.11 0.11 -9.04
N ILE A 3 -4.59 1.28 -8.66
CA ILE A 3 -3.14 1.43 -8.37
C ILE A 3 -2.70 0.51 -7.23
N MET A 4 -3.50 0.40 -6.16
CA MET A 4 -3.20 -0.51 -5.05
C MET A 4 -3.22 -1.98 -5.50
N SER A 5 -4.23 -2.35 -6.29
CA SER A 5 -4.31 -3.69 -6.89
C SER A 5 -3.11 -4.00 -7.78
N SER A 6 -2.64 -3.03 -8.57
CA SER A 6 -1.44 -3.19 -9.40
C SER A 6 -0.19 -3.48 -8.57
N ILE A 7 0.01 -2.78 -7.46
CA ILE A 7 1.14 -3.04 -6.56
C ILE A 7 1.07 -4.48 -6.02
N ILE A 8 -0.09 -4.88 -5.50
CA ILE A 8 -0.29 -6.24 -4.96
C ILE A 8 -0.10 -7.30 -6.05
N PHE A 9 -0.65 -7.08 -7.25
CA PHE A 9 -0.51 -8.00 -8.38
C PHE A 9 0.95 -8.21 -8.82
N ILE A 10 1.74 -7.12 -8.85
CA ILE A 10 3.17 -7.19 -9.12
C ILE A 10 3.90 -7.95 -8.01
N LEU A 11 3.54 -7.70 -6.74
CA LEU A 11 4.12 -8.39 -5.58
C LEU A 11 3.75 -9.87 -5.52
N PHE A 12 2.59 -10.26 -6.03
CA PHE A 12 2.21 -11.66 -6.26
C PHE A 12 2.93 -12.29 -7.45
N GLN A 13 3.81 -11.55 -8.13
CA GLN A 13 4.57 -12.01 -9.30
C GLN A 13 3.65 -12.54 -10.41
N HIS A 14 2.49 -11.90 -10.62
CA HIS A 14 1.52 -12.29 -11.65
C HIS A 14 0.94 -13.71 -11.49
N ARG A 15 1.06 -14.33 -10.30
CA ARG A 15 0.55 -15.69 -10.01
C ARG A 15 -0.97 -15.76 -9.83
N ILE A 16 -1.62 -14.62 -9.54
CA ILE A 16 -3.07 -14.49 -9.37
C ILE A 16 -3.58 -13.49 -10.41
N GLU A 17 -4.70 -13.82 -11.06
CA GLU A 17 -5.35 -12.95 -12.03
C GLU A 17 -5.62 -11.54 -11.47
N PHE A 18 -5.35 -10.51 -12.27
CA PHE A 18 -5.50 -9.12 -11.84
C PHE A 18 -6.94 -8.80 -11.42
N SER A 19 -7.93 -9.35 -12.13
CA SER A 19 -9.35 -9.22 -11.79
C SER A 19 -9.65 -9.78 -10.40
N ALA A 20 -9.10 -10.94 -10.04
CA ALA A 20 -9.27 -11.54 -8.72
C ALA A 20 -8.63 -10.67 -7.62
N VAL A 21 -7.42 -10.13 -7.86
CA VAL A 21 -6.76 -9.21 -6.92
C VAL A 21 -7.61 -7.94 -6.68
N VAL A 22 -8.16 -7.36 -7.74
CA VAL A 22 -9.04 -6.18 -7.63
C VAL A 22 -10.31 -6.52 -6.84
N SER A 23 -10.99 -7.63 -7.18
CA SER A 23 -12.21 -8.06 -6.49
C SER A 23 -11.99 -8.30 -5.00
N VAL A 24 -10.93 -9.04 -4.64
CA VAL A 24 -10.58 -9.32 -3.25
C VAL A 24 -10.20 -8.05 -2.50
N LEU A 25 -9.45 -7.14 -3.13
CA LEU A 25 -9.09 -5.85 -2.52
C LEU A 25 -10.33 -4.99 -2.23
N LEU A 26 -11.30 -4.95 -3.15
CA LEU A 26 -12.55 -4.21 -2.94
C LEU A 26 -13.40 -4.82 -1.83
N LEU A 27 -13.45 -6.15 -1.72
CA LEU A 27 -14.11 -6.83 -0.60
C LEU A 27 -13.40 -6.50 0.72
N ALA A 28 -12.07 -6.52 0.74
CA ALA A 28 -11.27 -6.14 1.90
C ALA A 28 -11.52 -4.68 2.32
N ALA A 29 -11.74 -3.79 1.36
CA ALA A 29 -12.11 -2.40 1.62
C ALA A 29 -13.43 -2.29 2.38
N ILE A 30 -14.46 -3.00 1.90
CA ILE A 30 -15.79 -2.99 2.52
C ILE A 30 -15.70 -3.58 3.94
N ALA A 31 -15.01 -4.71 4.10
CA ALA A 31 -14.77 -5.30 5.42
C ALA A 31 -14.00 -4.34 6.35
N GLY A 32 -13.01 -3.62 5.83
CA GLY A 32 -12.25 -2.61 6.56
C GLY A 32 -13.13 -1.46 7.06
N VAL A 33 -14.07 -1.00 6.23
CA VAL A 33 -15.05 0.03 6.61
C VAL A 33 -15.97 -0.48 7.72
N ILE A 34 -16.48 -1.71 7.62
CA ILE A 34 -17.37 -2.29 8.64
C ILE A 34 -16.67 -2.41 10.00
N THR A 35 -15.42 -2.89 9.98
CA THR A 35 -14.67 -3.18 11.21
C THR A 35 -14.11 -1.93 11.90
N HIS A 36 -14.03 -0.79 11.20
CA HIS A 36 -13.49 0.48 11.73
C HIS A 36 -12.08 0.35 12.34
N ILE A 37 -11.30 -0.64 11.90
CA ILE A 37 -9.93 -0.84 12.39
C ILE A 37 -9.01 0.21 11.72
N PRO A 38 -8.24 0.98 12.49
CA PRO A 38 -7.31 1.96 11.93
C PRO A 38 -6.32 1.27 10.98
N ALA A 39 -6.15 1.86 9.79
CA ALA A 39 -5.33 1.33 8.69
C ALA A 39 -5.72 -0.08 8.18
N GLY A 40 -6.89 -0.61 8.56
CA GLY A 40 -7.36 -1.93 8.16
C GLY A 40 -6.37 -3.05 8.48
N LEU A 41 -5.62 -2.92 9.57
CA LEU A 41 -4.60 -3.89 9.99
C LEU A 41 -5.27 -5.23 10.34
N GLY A 42 -4.80 -6.32 9.72
CA GLY A 42 -5.34 -7.66 9.90
C GLY A 42 -6.57 -7.95 9.05
N VAL A 43 -7.41 -6.96 8.74
CA VAL A 43 -8.62 -7.15 7.92
C VAL A 43 -8.26 -7.47 6.47
N LEU A 44 -7.32 -6.73 5.90
CA LEU A 44 -6.88 -6.95 4.53
C LEU A 44 -6.23 -8.34 4.40
N GLU A 45 -5.34 -8.68 5.33
CA GLU A 45 -4.68 -9.98 5.40
C GLU A 45 -5.68 -11.12 5.56
N ALA A 46 -6.64 -10.99 6.47
CA ALA A 46 -7.67 -12.00 6.70
C ALA A 46 -8.51 -12.24 5.45
N VAL A 47 -8.94 -11.18 4.74
CA VAL A 47 -9.77 -11.32 3.54
C VAL A 47 -8.99 -11.94 2.39
N PHE A 48 -7.74 -11.54 2.17
CA PHE A 48 -6.89 -12.15 1.14
C PHE A 48 -6.57 -13.61 1.44
N VAL A 49 -6.25 -13.96 2.69
CA VAL A 49 -6.01 -15.36 3.07
C VAL A 49 -7.29 -16.18 2.96
N ALA A 50 -8.42 -15.67 3.42
CA ALA A 50 -9.70 -16.37 3.32
C ALA A 50 -10.10 -16.67 1.87
N LEU A 51 -9.84 -15.74 0.94
CA LEU A 51 -10.27 -15.88 -0.45
C LEU A 51 -9.22 -16.48 -1.39
N LEU A 52 -7.91 -16.36 -1.11
CA LEU A 52 -6.85 -16.76 -2.05
C LEU A 52 -5.88 -17.83 -1.50
N SER A 53 -6.00 -18.27 -0.25
CA SER A 53 -5.12 -19.31 0.32
C SER A 53 -5.14 -20.65 -0.43
N HIS A 54 -6.20 -20.92 -1.20
CA HIS A 54 -6.29 -22.09 -2.05
C HIS A 54 -5.48 -21.97 -3.36
N LEU A 55 -5.09 -20.76 -3.76
CA LEU A 55 -4.32 -20.49 -4.98
C LEU A 55 -2.84 -20.23 -4.71
N MET A 56 -2.51 -19.75 -3.51
CA MET A 56 -1.16 -19.36 -3.13
C MET A 56 -0.91 -19.67 -1.65
N PRO A 57 0.30 -20.14 -1.27
CA PRO A 57 0.64 -20.36 0.13
C PRO A 57 0.38 -19.12 0.99
N THR A 58 -0.21 -19.31 2.17
CA THR A 58 -0.52 -18.23 3.11
C THR A 58 0.70 -17.39 3.46
N ALA A 59 1.87 -18.01 3.56
CA ALA A 59 3.13 -17.31 3.82
C ALA A 59 3.48 -16.30 2.73
N ASP A 60 3.33 -16.68 1.45
CA ASP A 60 3.58 -15.80 0.31
C ASP A 60 2.56 -14.66 0.25
N LEU A 61 1.28 -14.96 0.50
CA LEU A 61 0.23 -13.94 0.57
C LEU A 61 0.57 -12.88 1.64
N LEU A 62 0.86 -13.31 2.86
CA LEU A 62 1.19 -12.41 3.95
C LEU A 62 2.47 -11.61 3.67
N ALA A 63 3.51 -12.24 3.12
CA ALA A 63 4.76 -11.57 2.77
C ALA A 63 4.53 -10.44 1.75
N ALA A 64 3.75 -10.72 0.69
CA ALA A 64 3.42 -9.72 -0.32
C ALA A 64 2.52 -8.60 0.23
N LEU A 65 1.59 -8.89 1.13
CA LEU A 65 0.75 -7.87 1.76
C LEU A 65 1.52 -6.97 2.72
N VAL A 66 2.48 -7.52 3.46
CA VAL A 66 3.42 -6.72 4.27
C VAL A 66 4.27 -5.84 3.36
N ALA A 67 4.82 -6.39 2.28
CA ALA A 67 5.58 -5.61 1.30
C ALA A 67 4.73 -4.50 0.65
N TYR A 68 3.46 -4.77 0.35
CA TYR A 68 2.51 -3.77 -0.13
C TYR A 68 2.38 -2.60 0.85
N ARG A 69 2.28 -2.86 2.16
CA ARG A 69 2.21 -1.79 3.17
C ARG A 69 3.48 -0.95 3.18
N VAL A 70 4.65 -1.58 3.08
CA VAL A 70 5.93 -0.87 3.01
C VAL A 70 5.95 0.08 1.81
N VAL A 71 5.58 -0.42 0.63
CA VAL A 71 5.53 0.41 -0.59
C VAL A 71 4.48 1.51 -0.48
N TYR A 72 3.28 1.17 -0.05
CA TYR A 72 2.14 2.09 -0.01
C TYR A 72 2.30 3.19 1.04
N TYR A 73 2.98 2.93 2.17
CA TYR A 73 3.19 3.93 3.22
C TYR A 73 4.53 4.65 3.11
N LEU A 74 5.64 3.93 2.87
CA LEU A 74 6.98 4.55 2.91
C LEU A 74 7.31 5.34 1.65
N VAL A 75 6.87 4.90 0.46
CA VAL A 75 7.18 5.62 -0.78
C VAL A 75 6.55 7.03 -0.78
N PRO A 76 5.23 7.20 -0.51
CA PRO A 76 4.65 8.53 -0.46
C PRO A 76 5.24 9.39 0.66
N LEU A 77 5.53 8.79 1.82
CA LEU A 77 6.17 9.48 2.93
C LEU A 77 7.55 10.02 2.53
N GLY A 78 8.39 9.18 1.90
CA GLY A 78 9.71 9.57 1.43
C GLY A 78 9.66 10.69 0.40
N VAL A 79 8.73 10.62 -0.56
CA VAL A 79 8.50 11.68 -1.55
C VAL A 79 8.07 12.98 -0.87
N ALA A 80 7.11 12.94 0.04
CA ALA A 80 6.63 14.11 0.77
C ALA A 80 7.75 14.75 1.62
N SER A 81 8.51 13.95 2.36
CA SER A 81 9.64 14.43 3.16
C SER A 81 10.73 15.05 2.30
N ALA A 82 11.09 14.44 1.18
CA ALA A 82 12.08 14.99 0.26
C ALA A 82 11.62 16.33 -0.35
N ALA A 83 10.36 16.40 -0.79
CA ALA A 83 9.77 17.63 -1.32
C ALA A 83 9.75 18.74 -0.27
N TYR A 84 9.36 18.42 0.97
CA TYR A 84 9.34 19.36 2.08
C TYR A 84 10.74 19.91 2.38
N LEU A 85 11.73 19.02 2.51
CA LEU A 85 13.13 19.42 2.76
C LEU A 85 13.69 20.29 1.63
N ALA A 86 13.36 19.97 0.37
CA ALA A 86 13.77 20.77 -0.78
C ALA A 86 13.15 22.17 -0.76
N MET A 87 11.86 22.27 -0.44
CA MET A 87 11.15 23.54 -0.32
C MET A 87 11.75 24.41 0.79
N GLU A 88 11.97 23.82 1.96
CA GLU A 88 12.53 24.48 3.13
C GLU A 88 14.00 24.93 2.87
N ALA A 89 14.80 24.11 2.19
CA ALA A 89 16.15 24.50 1.77
C ALA A 89 16.14 25.72 0.81
N ARG A 90 15.23 25.74 -0.17
CA ARG A 90 15.06 26.86 -1.11
C ARG A 90 14.61 28.14 -0.39
N ALA A 91 13.65 28.04 0.53
CA ALA A 91 13.17 29.16 1.32
C ALA A 91 14.29 29.80 2.16
N ARG A 92 15.14 28.97 2.78
CA ARG A 92 16.33 29.46 3.52
C ARG A 92 17.33 30.16 2.61
N GLN A 93 17.57 29.66 1.40
CA GLN A 93 18.49 30.29 0.45
C GLN A 93 18.00 31.67 0.01
N LEU A 94 16.70 31.84 -0.28
CA LEU A 94 16.13 33.14 -0.67
C LEU A 94 16.21 34.16 0.47
N ARG A 95 15.91 33.76 1.72
CA ARG A 95 16.04 34.64 2.90
C ARG A 95 17.48 35.07 3.17
N ARG A 96 18.47 34.20 2.90
CA ARG A 96 19.90 34.54 3.04
C ARG A 96 20.38 35.53 1.97
N ARG A 97 19.80 35.52 0.77
CA ARG A 97 20.14 36.45 -0.33
C ARG A 97 19.53 37.85 -0.17
N ALA A 98 18.45 37.97 0.61
CA ALA A 98 17.75 39.24 0.86
C ALA A 98 18.29 40.03 2.06
N ARG A 99 19.23 39.44 2.82
CA ARG A 99 20.04 40.12 3.85
C ARG A 99 21.40 40.45 3.26
#